data_AF-A0A1G2WFH3-F1
#
_entry.id   AF-A0A1G2WFH3-F1
#
_cell.length_a   1.000
_cell.length_b   1.000
_cell.length_c   1.000
_cell.angle_alpha   90.00
_cell.angle_beta   90.00
_cell.angle_gamma   90.00
#
_symmetry.space_group_name_H-M   'P 1'
#
loop_
_entity.id
_entity.type
_entity.pdbx_description
1 polymer ?
#
loop_
_entity_poly.entity_id
_entity_poly.type
_entity_poly.pdbx_seq_one_letter_code
_entity_poly.pdbx_strand_id
1 'polypeptide(L)'
;MRILCYVVALFIALTTFSTAEARIKVSGNGEQLNFDPESIPPNLKASYDTMNQVCTNCHSMKKIVIAVQTGKGPDTKQPFDKQAAKAYCIKMLRKKDKVLMTKSDIKSVYQLLNYLLDENAK
;
A
#
# COMPACT_ATOMS: atom_id res chain seq x y z
N MET A 1 -37.71 34.20 -12.96
CA MET A 1 -36.49 33.61 -13.57
C MET A 1 -35.23 33.70 -12.70
N ARG A 2 -34.88 34.85 -12.10
CA ARG A 2 -33.64 34.99 -11.30
C ARG A 2 -33.50 34.01 -10.12
N ILE A 3 -34.57 33.77 -9.35
CA ILE A 3 -34.56 32.85 -8.20
C ILE A 3 -34.34 31.39 -8.64
N LEU A 4 -34.90 30.99 -9.79
CA LEU A 4 -34.72 29.65 -10.35
C LEU A 4 -33.25 29.41 -10.74
N CYS A 5 -32.57 30.43 -11.29
CA CYS A 5 -31.15 30.34 -11.60
C CYS A 5 -30.29 30.17 -10.34
N TYR A 6 -30.61 30.84 -9.23
CA TYR A 6 -29.86 30.69 -7.97
C TYR A 6 -30.07 29.32 -7.33
N VAL A 7 -31.29 28.78 -7.36
CA VAL A 7 -31.58 27.44 -6.83
C VAL A 7 -30.89 26.36 -7.65
N VAL A 8 -30.87 26.49 -8.99
CA VAL A 8 -30.17 25.57 -9.88
C VAL A 8 -28.64 25.64 -9.67
N ALA A 9 -28.08 26.85 -9.53
CA ALA A 9 -26.65 27.02 -9.24
C ALA A 9 -26.25 26.42 -7.88
N LEU A 10 -27.10 26.56 -6.86
CA LEU A 10 -26.88 25.97 -5.53
C LEU A 10 -26.89 24.42 -5.59
N PHE A 11 -27.82 23.83 -6.35
CA PHE A 11 -27.89 22.38 -6.52
C PHE A 11 -26.69 21.80 -7.28
N ILE A 12 -26.14 22.52 -8.26
CA ILE A 12 -24.94 22.10 -9.00
C ILE A 12 -23.68 22.17 -8.13
N ALA A 13 -23.59 23.14 -7.20
CA ALA A 13 -22.46 23.24 -6.28
C ALA A 13 -22.44 22.13 -5.21
N LEU A 14 -23.59 21.52 -4.90
CA LEU A 14 -23.71 20.46 -3.89
C LEU A 14 -23.34 19.06 -4.41
N THR A 15 -23.19 18.87 -5.73
CA THR A 15 -22.87 17.55 -6.31
C THR A 15 -21.39 17.31 -6.57
N THR A 16 -20.52 18.28 -6.30
CA THR A 16 -19.07 18.18 -6.58
C THR A 16 -18.22 17.67 -5.41
N PHE A 17 -18.79 16.95 -4.44
CA PHE A 17 -17.98 16.24 -3.45
C PHE A 17 -17.31 15.03 -4.10
N SER A 18 -16.16 15.25 -4.73
CA SER A 18 -15.27 14.16 -5.12
C SER A 18 -14.67 13.56 -3.85
N THR A 19 -15.01 12.32 -3.54
CA THR A 19 -14.21 11.50 -2.64
C THR A 19 -12.88 11.30 -3.33
N ALA A 20 -11.86 12.05 -2.92
CA ALA A 20 -10.49 11.71 -3.29
C ALA A 20 -10.24 10.29 -2.75
N GLU A 21 -10.27 9.27 -3.62
CA GLU A 21 -9.81 7.93 -3.25
C GLU A 21 -8.36 8.09 -2.81
N ALA A 22 -8.14 8.03 -1.50
CA ALA A 22 -6.85 8.26 -0.89
C ALA A 22 -6.04 6.98 -0.96
N ARG A 23 -5.84 6.46 -2.18
CA ARG A 23 -4.94 5.34 -2.41
C ARG A 23 -3.54 5.73 -1.95
N ILE A 24 -2.83 4.77 -1.38
CA ILE A 24 -1.44 4.98 -0.98
C ILE A 24 -0.63 5.50 -2.17
N LYS A 25 0.11 6.60 -1.94
CA LYS A 25 0.91 7.22 -2.98
C LYS A 25 2.08 6.32 -3.34
N VAL A 26 2.36 6.26 -4.63
CA VAL A 26 3.49 5.53 -5.20
C VAL A 26 4.31 6.45 -6.06
N SER A 27 5.61 6.17 -6.15
CA SER A 27 6.57 6.92 -6.95
C SER A 27 7.36 5.98 -7.86
N GLY A 28 7.99 6.55 -8.88
CA GLY A 28 8.76 5.80 -9.87
C GLY A 28 7.90 5.11 -10.93
N ASN A 29 8.56 4.32 -11.78
CA ASN A 29 7.92 3.57 -12.86
C ASN A 29 8.63 2.23 -13.09
N GLY A 30 7.97 1.31 -13.81
CA GLY A 30 8.57 0.01 -14.16
C GLY A 30 9.06 -0.75 -12.93
N GLU A 31 10.34 -1.14 -12.93
CA GLU A 31 11.00 -1.84 -11.81
C GLU A 31 11.41 -0.90 -10.65
N GLN A 32 11.38 0.41 -10.86
CA GLN A 32 11.65 1.42 -9.84
C GLN A 32 10.38 1.83 -9.07
N LEU A 33 9.24 1.18 -9.34
CA LEU A 33 7.99 1.46 -8.64
C LEU A 33 8.13 1.20 -7.14
N ASN A 34 7.84 2.21 -6.33
CA ASN A 34 7.94 2.16 -4.87
C ASN A 34 6.77 2.91 -4.20
N PHE A 35 6.54 2.67 -2.91
CA PHE A 35 5.68 3.54 -2.12
C PHE A 35 6.34 4.92 -1.99
N ASP A 36 5.54 5.98 -2.01
CA ASP A 36 6.04 7.34 -1.76
C ASP A 36 6.50 7.43 -0.30
N PRO A 37 7.79 7.64 -0.02
CA PRO A 37 8.31 7.67 1.34
C PRO A 37 7.71 8.78 2.20
N GLU A 38 7.23 9.86 1.60
CA GLU A 38 6.58 11.00 2.30
C GLU A 38 5.14 10.68 2.68
N SER A 39 4.53 9.65 2.08
CA SER A 39 3.20 9.16 2.45
C SER A 39 3.21 8.21 3.65
N ILE A 40 4.39 7.75 4.07
CA ILE A 40 4.55 6.84 5.21
C ILE A 40 4.62 7.66 6.51
N PRO A 41 3.78 7.37 7.52
CA PRO A 41 3.76 8.15 8.73
C PRO A 41 5.07 7.95 9.53
N PRO A 42 5.52 8.95 10.29
CA PRO A 42 6.84 8.93 10.94
C PRO A 42 7.08 7.69 11.82
N ASN A 43 6.05 7.19 12.50
CA ASN A 43 6.13 6.00 13.36
C ASN A 43 6.29 4.68 12.58
N LEU A 44 6.06 4.67 11.27
CA LEU A 44 6.24 3.49 10.40
C LEU A 44 7.45 3.62 9.46
N LYS A 45 8.20 4.74 9.52
CA LYS A 45 9.35 4.97 8.64
C LYS A 45 10.44 3.90 8.79
N ALA A 46 10.78 3.55 10.03
CA ALA A 46 11.74 2.47 10.30
C ALA A 46 11.28 1.10 9.77
N SER A 47 9.97 0.84 9.76
CA SER A 47 9.40 -0.37 9.15
C SER A 47 9.50 -0.35 7.63
N TYR A 48 9.37 0.83 7.01
CA TYR A 48 9.56 1.02 5.57
C TYR A 48 11.02 0.83 5.17
N ASP A 49 11.95 1.36 5.96
CA ASP A 49 13.38 1.15 5.75
C ASP A 49 13.74 -0.34 5.89
N THR A 50 13.21 -1.01 6.92
CA THR A 50 13.33 -2.47 7.09
C THR A 50 12.82 -3.21 5.86
N MET A 51 11.62 -2.88 5.36
CA MET A 51 11.04 -3.51 4.17
C MET A 51 11.91 -3.29 2.94
N ASN A 52 12.41 -2.08 2.71
CA ASN A 52 13.33 -1.76 1.62
C ASN A 52 14.64 -2.55 1.72
N GLN A 53 15.15 -2.79 2.92
CA GLN A 53 16.40 -3.55 3.08
C GLN A 53 16.21 -5.06 2.88
N VAL A 54 15.13 -5.63 3.39
CA VAL A 54 14.97 -7.10 3.47
C VAL A 54 14.15 -7.67 2.33
N CYS A 55 13.12 -6.96 1.86
CA CYS A 55 12.17 -7.49 0.88
C CYS A 55 12.59 -7.27 -0.57
N THR A 56 13.57 -6.40 -0.84
CA THR A 56 14.04 -6.14 -2.22
C THR A 56 15.27 -6.98 -2.62
N ASN A 57 15.79 -7.82 -1.73
CA ASN A 57 16.96 -8.67 -2.00
C ASN A 57 16.72 -9.71 -3.10
N CYS A 58 15.47 -10.14 -3.28
CA CYS A 58 15.11 -11.18 -4.26
C CYS A 58 14.51 -10.60 -5.56
N HIS A 59 13.86 -9.45 -5.48
CA HIS A 59 13.15 -8.80 -6.58
C HIS A 59 12.79 -7.36 -6.19
N SER A 60 12.41 -6.53 -7.16
CA SER A 60 12.02 -5.14 -6.91
C SER A 60 10.82 -4.98 -5.95
N MET A 61 10.72 -3.80 -5.34
CA MET A 61 9.60 -3.41 -4.47
C MET A 61 8.26 -3.38 -5.21
N LYS A 62 8.31 -3.18 -6.54
CA LYS A 62 7.17 -3.22 -7.46
C LYS A 62 6.18 -4.35 -7.17
N LYS A 63 6.66 -5.56 -6.89
CA LYS A 63 5.78 -6.71 -6.60
C LYS A 63 4.88 -6.47 -5.39
N ILE A 64 5.42 -5.85 -4.34
CA ILE A 64 4.68 -5.53 -3.12
C ILE A 64 3.74 -4.34 -3.38
N VAL A 65 4.22 -3.32 -4.08
CA VAL A 65 3.38 -2.17 -4.48
C VAL A 65 2.14 -2.62 -5.26
N ILE A 66 2.33 -3.44 -6.29
CA ILE A 66 1.22 -4.00 -7.09
C ILE A 66 0.30 -4.83 -6.21
N ALA A 67 0.85 -5.66 -5.31
CA ALA A 67 0.05 -6.49 -4.42
C ALA A 67 -0.89 -5.67 -3.52
N VAL A 68 -0.35 -4.60 -2.93
CA VAL A 68 -1.12 -3.67 -2.09
C VAL A 68 -2.14 -2.91 -2.93
N GLN A 69 -1.72 -2.25 -4.01
CA GLN A 69 -2.61 -1.39 -4.81
C GLN A 69 -3.78 -2.15 -5.43
N THR A 70 -3.55 -3.40 -5.84
CA THR A 70 -4.57 -4.20 -6.53
C THR A 70 -5.32 -5.16 -5.60
N GLY A 71 -4.83 -5.36 -4.38
CA GLY A 71 -5.34 -6.40 -3.48
C GLY A 71 -5.15 -7.82 -4.03
N LYS A 72 -4.18 -8.04 -4.94
CA LYS A 72 -3.92 -9.34 -5.58
C LYS A 72 -2.43 -9.67 -5.65
N GLY A 73 -2.07 -10.91 -5.35
CA GLY A 73 -0.70 -11.40 -5.48
C GLY A 73 -0.18 -11.22 -6.92
N PRO A 74 1.03 -10.68 -7.14
CA PRO A 74 1.50 -10.26 -8.46
C PRO A 74 1.63 -11.44 -9.43
N ASP A 75 2.13 -12.57 -8.93
CA ASP A 75 2.34 -13.79 -9.73
C ASP A 75 1.13 -14.73 -9.66
N THR A 76 0.52 -14.90 -8.48
CA THR A 76 -0.55 -15.88 -8.25
C THR A 76 -1.95 -15.39 -8.62
N LYS A 77 -2.14 -14.06 -8.72
CA LYS A 77 -3.43 -13.37 -8.88
C LYS A 77 -4.46 -13.64 -7.77
N GLN A 78 -4.07 -14.36 -6.72
CA GLN A 78 -4.91 -14.66 -5.55
C GLN A 78 -5.13 -13.39 -4.72
N PRO A 79 -6.22 -13.30 -3.94
CA PRO A 79 -6.44 -12.17 -3.04
C PRO A 79 -5.24 -11.92 -2.12
N PHE A 80 -4.91 -10.65 -1.93
CA PHE A 80 -3.84 -10.18 -1.06
C PHE A 80 -4.42 -9.21 -0.03
N ASP A 81 -4.95 -9.78 1.05
CA ASP A 81 -5.48 -9.08 2.21
C ASP A 81 -4.53 -9.21 3.42
N LYS A 82 -4.95 -8.72 4.59
CA LYS A 82 -4.16 -8.79 5.83
C LYS A 82 -3.83 -10.22 6.27
N GLN A 83 -4.72 -11.19 6.01
CA GLN A 83 -4.48 -12.59 6.34
C GLN A 83 -3.44 -13.18 5.39
N ALA A 84 -3.55 -12.90 4.10
CA ALA A 84 -2.57 -13.29 3.09
C ALA A 84 -1.19 -12.64 3.36
N ALA A 85 -1.16 -11.37 3.75
CA ALA A 85 0.07 -10.66 4.11
C ALA A 85 0.75 -11.31 5.34
N LYS A 86 0.00 -11.68 6.37
CA LYS A 86 0.50 -12.41 7.54
C LYS A 86 1.07 -13.77 7.14
N ALA A 87 0.34 -14.54 6.33
CA ALA A 87 0.79 -15.84 5.85
C ALA A 87 2.07 -15.73 5.00
N TYR A 88 2.15 -14.70 4.15
CA TYR A 88 3.35 -14.40 3.35
C TYR A 88 4.55 -14.08 4.24
N CYS A 89 4.38 -13.25 5.27
CA CYS A 89 5.42 -12.94 6.25
C CYS A 89 5.92 -14.21 6.98
N ILE A 90 5.01 -15.06 7.44
CA ILE A 90 5.39 -16.34 8.07
C ILE A 90 6.12 -17.25 7.10
N LYS A 91 5.71 -17.28 5.82
CA LYS A 91 6.43 -18.01 4.78
C LYS A 91 7.85 -17.49 4.59
N MET A 92 8.08 -16.17 4.65
CA MET A 92 9.42 -15.60 4.55
C MET A 92 10.31 -15.97 5.74
N LEU A 93 9.79 -16.06 6.97
CA LEU A 93 10.56 -16.58 8.13
C LEU A 93 11.10 -17.99 7.91
N ARG A 94 10.43 -18.80 7.10
CA ARG A 94 10.82 -20.19 6.82
C ARG A 94 11.84 -20.29 5.68
N LYS A 95 11.96 -19.25 4.84
CA LYS A 95 12.96 -19.18 3.76
C LYS A 95 14.28 -18.70 4.33
N LYS A 96 15.18 -19.64 4.66
CA LYS A 96 16.50 -19.34 5.22
C LYS A 96 17.62 -19.26 4.17
N ASP A 97 17.31 -19.60 2.93
CA ASP A 97 18.27 -19.79 1.84
C ASP A 97 18.66 -18.48 1.13
N LYS A 98 17.74 -17.51 1.05
CA LYS A 98 17.94 -16.28 0.25
C LYS A 98 17.87 -14.97 1.02
N VAL A 99 17.17 -14.93 2.16
CA VAL A 99 17.06 -13.75 3.01
C VAL A 99 16.96 -14.18 4.46
N LEU A 100 17.83 -13.65 5.32
CA LEU A 100 17.75 -13.87 6.77
C LEU A 100 16.87 -12.78 7.39
N MET A 101 15.56 -13.01 7.42
CA MET A 101 14.64 -12.15 8.17
C MET A 101 14.49 -12.67 9.61
N THR A 102 14.71 -11.79 10.57
CA THR A 102 14.42 -12.08 11.98
C THR A 102 12.92 -11.98 12.25
N LYS A 103 12.49 -12.47 13.43
CA LYS A 103 11.11 -12.26 13.90
C LYS A 103 10.77 -10.77 14.05
N SER A 104 11.76 -9.94 14.37
CA SER A 104 11.59 -8.49 14.53
C SER A 104 11.32 -7.82 13.18
N ASP A 105 12.09 -8.16 12.15
CA ASP A 105 11.94 -7.61 10.80
C ASP A 105 10.55 -7.92 10.26
N ILE A 106 10.11 -9.16 10.45
CA ILE A 106 8.79 -9.62 10.00
C ILE A 106 7.66 -8.91 10.70
N LYS A 107 7.78 -8.68 12.02
CA LYS A 107 6.78 -7.91 12.76
C LYS A 107 6.68 -6.48 12.21
N SER A 108 7.83 -5.85 11.95
CA SER A 108 7.92 -4.48 11.42
C SER A 108 7.32 -4.38 10.01
N VAL A 109 7.70 -5.29 9.12
CA VAL A 109 7.16 -5.40 7.75
C VAL A 109 5.66 -5.66 7.77
N TYR A 110 5.18 -6.56 8.63
CA TYR A 110 3.75 -6.87 8.73
C TYR A 110 2.93 -5.67 9.23
N GLN A 111 3.44 -4.92 10.21
CA GLN A 111 2.80 -3.69 10.69
C GLN A 111 2.66 -2.68 9.56
N LEU A 112 3.71 -2.48 8.76
CA LEU A 112 3.64 -1.58 7.61
C LEU A 112 2.67 -2.09 6.54
N LEU A 113 2.70 -3.38 6.18
CA LEU A 113 1.77 -3.95 5.19
C LEU A 113 0.31 -3.77 5.60
N ASN A 114 -0.02 -3.97 6.88
CA ASN A 114 -1.37 -3.74 7.36
C ASN A 114 -1.80 -2.28 7.19
N TYR A 115 -0.93 -1.33 7.55
CA TYR A 115 -1.18 0.10 7.32
C TYR A 115 -1.41 0.38 5.83
N LEU A 116 -0.51 -0.09 4.95
CA LEU A 116 -0.61 0.14 3.51
C LEU A 116 -1.89 -0.43 2.91
N LEU A 117 -2.32 -1.62 3.36
CA LEU A 117 -3.57 -2.25 2.94
C LEU A 117 -4.79 -1.48 3.45
N ASP A 118 -4.75 -0.96 4.68
CA ASP A 118 -5.82 -0.14 5.24
C ASP A 118 -5.94 1.19 4.49
N GLU A 119 -4.82 1.89 4.26
CA GLU A 119 -4.84 3.13 3.50
C GLU A 119 -5.31 2.92 2.07
N ASN A 120 -4.88 1.84 1.41
CA ASN A 120 -5.31 1.56 0.04
C ASN A 120 -6.80 1.17 -0.07
N ALA A 121 -7.44 0.79 1.04
CA ALA A 121 -8.86 0.44 1.10
C ALA A 121 -9.78 1.63 1.43
N LYS A 122 -9.21 2.82 1.68
CA LYS A 122 -9.97 4.07 1.92
C LYS A 122 -10.29 4.78 0.60
#